data_AF-A0AAE1YNH6-F1
#
_entry.id   AF-A0AAE1YNH6-F1
#
_cell.length_a   1.000
_cell.length_b   1.000
_cell.length_c   1.000
_cell.angle_alpha   90.00
_cell.angle_beta   90.00
_cell.angle_gamma   90.00
#
_symmetry.space_group_name_H-M   'P 1'
#
loop_
_entity.id
_entity.type
_entity.pdbx_description
1 polymer ?
#
loop_
_entity_poly.entity_id
_entity_poly.type
_entity_poly.pdbx_seq_one_letter_code
_entity_poly.pdbx_strand_id
1 'polypeptide(L)'
;MDEYSSGFCIRASRGGGGGGGTGTKCGRWNPTSEQVKVLTELFRSGLRTPSTDQIQKISSQLSFYGKIESKNVFYWFQNHKARERQKRRRVLVDEGNEIMHLHDSTKVSSTKM
;
A
#
# COMPACT_ATOMS: atom_id res chain seq x y z
N MET A 1 -28.95 -5.00 -2.75
CA MET A 1 -27.80 -5.65 -3.41
C MET A 1 -26.77 -4.55 -3.53
N ASP A 2 -25.91 -4.31 -2.55
CA ASP A 2 -24.66 -5.05 -2.32
C ASP A 2 -24.38 -5.34 -0.82
N GLU A 3 -24.67 -6.56 -0.39
CA GLU A 3 -24.36 -7.11 0.94
C GLU A 3 -22.89 -7.54 1.03
N TYR A 4 -21.94 -6.61 0.87
CA TYR A 4 -20.51 -6.89 1.19
C TYR A 4 -19.68 -5.64 1.53
N SER A 5 -20.29 -4.64 2.17
CA SER A 5 -19.52 -3.53 2.79
C SER A 5 -19.24 -3.72 4.29
N SER A 6 -19.56 -4.87 4.87
CA SER A 6 -19.49 -5.11 6.33
C SER A 6 -18.45 -6.15 6.78
N GLY A 7 -17.63 -6.71 5.88
CA GLY A 7 -16.75 -7.85 6.22
C GLY A 7 -15.25 -7.58 6.37
N PHE A 8 -14.74 -6.36 6.13
CA PHE A 8 -13.28 -6.11 6.08
C PHE A 8 -12.78 -4.90 6.87
N CYS A 9 -13.64 -4.30 7.69
CA CYS A 9 -13.24 -3.34 8.71
C CYS A 9 -13.17 -4.07 10.05
N ILE A 10 -11.98 -4.56 10.42
CA ILE A 10 -11.68 -4.75 11.84
C ILE A 10 -11.68 -3.34 12.44
N ARG A 11 -12.83 -2.99 13.03
CA ARG A 11 -12.93 -1.91 14.01
C ARG A 11 -11.89 -2.20 15.08
N ALA A 12 -10.86 -1.35 15.17
CA ALA A 12 -9.98 -1.33 16.31
C ALA A 12 -10.80 -0.83 17.52
N SER A 13 -11.55 -1.73 18.14
CA SER A 13 -11.95 -1.58 19.53
C SER A 13 -10.67 -1.71 20.35
N ARG A 14 -10.29 -0.62 21.04
CA ARG A 14 -9.32 -0.66 22.12
C ARG A 14 -9.78 -1.73 23.12
N GLY A 15 -9.01 -2.79 23.27
CA GLY A 15 -9.24 -3.86 24.24
C GLY A 15 -8.09 -4.86 24.16
N GLY A 16 -7.27 -4.89 25.21
CA GLY A 16 -6.13 -5.79 25.33
C GLY A 16 -6.52 -7.24 25.55
N GLY A 17 -5.50 -8.11 25.58
CA GLY A 17 -5.62 -9.50 26.00
C GLY A 17 -5.03 -10.46 24.99
N GLY A 18 -3.91 -11.08 25.37
CA GLY A 18 -3.15 -12.00 24.55
C GLY A 18 -3.87 -13.31 24.23
N GLY A 19 -3.31 -14.03 23.28
CA GLY A 19 -3.73 -15.37 22.91
C GLY A 19 -2.92 -15.84 21.71
N GLY A 20 -1.87 -16.62 21.98
CA GLY A 20 -1.02 -17.22 20.96
C GLY A 20 -1.85 -18.12 20.04
N GLY A 21 -2.11 -17.62 18.82
CA GLY A 21 -2.53 -18.46 17.71
C GLY A 21 -1.28 -18.95 16.99
N THR A 22 -1.05 -20.26 17.01
CA THR A 22 -0.23 -21.01 16.06
C THR A 22 -0.85 -20.91 14.66
N GLY A 23 -0.99 -19.70 14.13
CA GLY A 23 -1.27 -19.48 12.72
C GLY A 23 0.03 -19.71 11.98
N THR A 24 0.14 -20.83 11.27
CA THR A 24 1.15 -21.03 10.22
C THR A 24 1.28 -19.73 9.46
N LYS A 25 2.36 -19.00 9.72
CA LYS A 25 2.57 -17.66 9.17
C LYS A 25 2.70 -17.87 7.67
N CYS A 26 1.61 -17.69 6.93
CA CYS A 26 1.68 -17.62 5.48
C CYS A 26 2.76 -16.60 5.17
N GLY A 27 3.86 -17.06 4.58
CA GLY A 27 5.04 -16.25 4.37
C GLY A 27 4.67 -14.95 3.69
N ARG A 28 5.36 -13.87 4.04
CA ARG A 28 5.17 -12.56 3.42
C ARG A 28 5.24 -12.72 1.91
N TRP A 29 4.17 -12.37 1.21
CA TRP A 29 4.14 -12.43 -0.24
C TRP A 29 5.16 -11.45 -0.82
N ASN A 30 6.08 -11.97 -1.63
CA ASN A 30 7.04 -11.18 -2.38
C ASN A 30 6.59 -11.18 -3.86
N PRO A 31 5.93 -10.11 -4.32
CA PRO A 31 5.42 -10.05 -5.68
C PRO A 31 6.56 -10.05 -6.70
N THR A 32 6.38 -10.74 -7.82
CA THR A 32 7.31 -10.66 -8.94
C THR A 32 7.16 -9.33 -9.69
N SER A 33 8.17 -8.93 -10.47
CA SER A 33 8.13 -7.69 -11.26
C SER A 33 6.90 -7.64 -12.18
N GLU A 34 6.58 -8.77 -12.82
CA GLU A 34 5.44 -8.89 -13.73
C GLU A 34 4.11 -8.75 -12.98
N GLN A 35 4.00 -9.35 -11.77
CA GLN A 35 2.80 -9.19 -10.95
C GLN A 35 2.58 -7.72 -10.54
N VAL A 36 3.64 -7.00 -10.17
CA VAL A 36 3.54 -5.58 -9.81
C VAL A 36 3.16 -4.73 -11.03
N LYS A 37 3.71 -5.00 -12.21
CA LYS A 37 3.39 -4.26 -13.45
C LYS A 37 1.90 -4.34 -13.77
N VAL A 38 1.34 -5.55 -13.82
CA VAL A 38 -0.09 -5.77 -14.13
C VAL A 38 -0.99 -5.11 -13.08
N LEU A 39 -0.69 -5.27 -11.79
CA LEU A 39 -1.46 -4.61 -10.72
C LEU A 39 -1.44 -3.08 -10.84
N THR A 40 -0.27 -2.52 -11.19
CA THR A 40 -0.09 -1.07 -11.38
C THR A 40 -0.88 -0.57 -12.59
N GLU A 41 -0.85 -1.31 -13.71
CA GLU A 41 -1.60 -0.96 -14.91
C GLU A 41 -3.11 -0.94 -14.65
N LEU A 42 -3.63 -1.98 -13.98
CA LEU A 42 -5.04 -2.05 -13.57
C LEU A 42 -5.43 -0.88 -12.67
N PHE A 43 -4.57 -0.50 -11.72
CA PHE A 43 -4.85 0.64 -10.86
C PHE A 43 -4.87 1.96 -11.66
N ARG A 44 -3.94 2.13 -12.60
CA ARG A 44 -3.83 3.33 -13.45
C ARG A 44 -4.98 3.44 -14.45
N SER A 45 -5.55 2.33 -14.92
CA SER A 45 -6.72 2.33 -15.79
C SER A 45 -8.03 2.72 -15.07
N GLY A 46 -7.98 2.90 -13.74
CA GLY A 46 -9.10 3.38 -12.93
C GLY A 46 -9.70 2.33 -12.00
N LEU A 47 -9.22 1.09 -12.03
CA LEU A 47 -9.71 0.02 -11.15
C LEU A 47 -9.16 0.19 -9.72
N ARG A 48 -9.80 1.03 -8.90
CA ARG A 48 -9.33 1.34 -7.52
C ARG A 48 -10.01 0.49 -6.43
N THR A 49 -11.16 -0.08 -6.74
CA THR A 49 -11.99 -0.92 -5.85
C THR A 49 -12.48 -2.12 -6.64
N PRO A 50 -11.61 -3.11 -6.91
CA PRO A 50 -12.04 -4.31 -7.60
C PRO A 50 -13.08 -5.07 -6.75
N SER A 51 -14.12 -5.60 -7.41
CA SER A 51 -15.09 -6.50 -6.77
C SER A 51 -14.45 -7.84 -6.40
N THR A 52 -15.15 -8.66 -5.61
CA THR A 52 -14.68 -10.01 -5.23
C THR A 52 -14.34 -10.86 -6.46
N ASP A 53 -15.22 -10.86 -7.47
CA ASP A 53 -15.00 -11.62 -8.70
C ASP A 53 -13.80 -11.10 -9.48
N GLN A 54 -13.61 -9.79 -9.51
CA GLN A 54 -12.44 -9.18 -10.13
C GLN A 54 -11.15 -9.54 -9.38
N ILE A 55 -11.17 -9.58 -8.05
CA ILE A 55 -10.02 -10.01 -7.24
C ILE A 55 -9.65 -11.46 -7.57
N GLN A 56 -10.62 -12.36 -7.67
CA GLN A 56 -10.38 -13.76 -8.05
C GLN A 56 -9.85 -13.89 -9.48
N LYS A 57 -10.39 -13.10 -10.41
CA LYS A 57 -9.94 -13.08 -11.81
C LYS A 57 -8.49 -12.59 -11.91
N ILE A 58 -8.17 -11.49 -11.24
CA ILE A 58 -6.83 -10.91 -11.22
C ILE A 58 -5.85 -11.89 -10.57
N SER A 59 -6.19 -12.49 -9.41
CA SER A 59 -5.30 -13.46 -8.75
C SER A 59 -5.04 -14.69 -9.64
N SER A 60 -6.07 -15.19 -10.33
CA SER A 60 -5.93 -16.28 -11.30
C SER A 60 -4.99 -15.92 -12.45
N GLN A 61 -5.15 -14.73 -13.05
CA GLN A 61 -4.24 -14.25 -14.10
C GLN A 61 -2.80 -14.10 -13.60
N LEU A 62 -2.62 -13.55 -12.40
CA LEU A 62 -1.32 -13.32 -11.79
C LEU A 62 -0.62 -14.60 -11.30
N SER A 63 -1.38 -15.69 -11.11
CA SER A 63 -0.84 -17.00 -10.72
C SER A 63 0.12 -17.58 -11.76
N PHE A 64 -0.03 -17.18 -13.04
CA PHE A 64 0.88 -17.56 -14.12
C PHE A 64 2.31 -17.06 -13.89
N TYR A 65 2.46 -15.91 -13.24
CA TYR A 65 3.76 -15.27 -12.98
C TYR A 65 4.36 -15.65 -11.61
N GLY A 66 3.67 -16.48 -10.81
CA GLY A 66 4.14 -16.93 -9.50
C GLY A 66 3.02 -17.08 -8.48
N LYS A 67 3.36 -17.64 -7.31
CA LYS A 67 2.39 -17.90 -6.23
C LYS A 67 1.74 -16.59 -5.74
N ILE A 68 0.42 -16.52 -5.80
CA ILE A 68 -0.40 -15.41 -5.32
C ILE A 68 -1.70 -15.94 -4.75
N GLU A 69 -2.25 -15.22 -3.76
CA GLU A 69 -3.56 -15.48 -3.18
C GLU A 69 -4.45 -14.25 -3.37
N SER A 70 -5.77 -14.44 -3.43
CA SER A 70 -6.74 -13.36 -3.60
C SER A 70 -6.63 -12.27 -2.53
N LYS A 71 -6.23 -12.64 -1.29
CA LYS A 71 -5.96 -11.68 -0.21
C LYS A 71 -4.79 -10.73 -0.53
N ASN A 72 -3.79 -11.18 -1.27
CA ASN A 72 -2.64 -10.36 -1.64
C ASN A 72 -3.05 -9.25 -2.61
N VAL A 73 -3.88 -9.59 -3.61
CA VAL A 73 -4.46 -8.62 -4.55
C VAL A 73 -5.30 -7.59 -3.77
N PHE A 74 -6.20 -8.06 -2.92
CA PHE A 74 -7.02 -7.18 -2.08
C PHE A 74 -6.18 -6.19 -1.27
N TYR A 75 -5.19 -6.69 -0.52
CA TYR A 75 -4.34 -5.83 0.30
C TYR A 75 -3.42 -4.93 -0.53
N TRP A 76 -3.02 -5.33 -1.72
CA TRP A 76 -2.24 -4.49 -2.63
C TRP A 76 -3.05 -3.25 -3.04
N PHE A 77 -4.32 -3.42 -3.41
CA PHE A 77 -5.23 -2.31 -3.74
C PHE A 77 -5.56 -1.44 -2.52
N GLN A 78 -5.73 -2.04 -1.33
CA GLN A 78 -5.89 -1.27 -0.10
C GLN A 78 -4.64 -0.45 0.24
N ASN A 79 -3.45 -1.04 0.16
CA ASN A 79 -2.18 -0.39 0.45
C ASN A 79 -1.90 0.78 -0.50
N HIS A 80 -2.24 0.64 -1.79
CA HIS A 80 -2.07 1.73 -2.75
C HIS A 80 -2.92 2.95 -2.40
N LYS A 81 -4.20 2.75 -2.08
CA LYS A 81 -5.08 3.82 -1.60
C LYS A 81 -4.61 4.41 -0.27
N ALA A 82 -4.08 3.58 0.63
CA ALA A 82 -3.54 4.05 1.90
C ALA A 82 -2.31 4.95 1.71
N ARG A 83 -1.37 4.56 0.83
CA ARG A 83 -0.19 5.36 0.48
C ARG A 83 -0.57 6.67 -0.18
N GLU A 84 -1.53 6.68 -1.10
CA GLU A 84 -2.05 7.90 -1.74
C GLU A 84 -2.61 8.87 -0.70
N ARG A 85 -3.42 8.37 0.24
CA ARG A 85 -3.96 9.18 1.34
C ARG A 85 -2.88 9.64 2.32
N GLN A 86 -1.86 8.82 2.58
CA GLN A 86 -0.75 9.19 3.44
C GLN A 86 0.12 10.28 2.80
N LYS A 87 0.37 10.23 1.49
CA LYS A 87 1.10 11.28 0.78
C LYS A 87 0.37 12.63 0.92
N ARG A 88 -0.96 12.65 0.77
CA ARG A 88 -1.78 13.85 1.01
C ARG A 88 -1.69 14.37 2.45
N ARG A 89 -1.66 13.49 3.45
CA ARG A 89 -1.55 13.88 4.86
C ARG A 89 -0.15 14.33 5.25
N ARG A 90 0.90 13.80 4.64
CA ARG A 90 2.27 14.27 4.86
C ARG A 90 2.46 15.68 4.32
N VAL A 91 1.91 16.00 3.15
CA VAL A 91 1.91 17.36 2.61
C VAL A 91 1.22 18.35 3.58
N LEU A 92 0.13 17.94 4.24
CA LEU A 92 -0.54 18.77 5.26
C LEU A 92 0.22 18.92 6.59
N VAL A 93 1.25 18.10 6.84
CA VAL A 93 2.15 18.25 8.00
C VAL A 93 3.45 18.96 7.58
N ASP A 94 3.73 19.03 6.27
CA ASP A 94 4.91 19.66 5.65
C ASP A 94 4.75 21.18 5.47
N GLU A 95 3.51 21.68 5.30
CA GLU A 95 3.24 23.13 5.23
C GLU A 95 3.52 23.89 6.55
N GLY A 96 3.97 23.20 7.62
CA GLY A 96 4.39 23.81 8.88
C GLY A 96 5.90 23.78 9.17
N ASN A 97 6.70 23.17 8.30
CA ASN A 97 8.13 22.86 8.55
C ASN A 97 9.00 22.88 7.28
N GLU A 98 8.53 23.51 6.20
CA GLU A 98 9.30 23.84 4.99
C GLU A 98 10.26 25.06 5.15
N ILE A 99 10.40 25.65 6.34
CA ILE A 99 11.59 26.45 6.68
C ILE A 99 12.55 25.46 7.34
N MET A 100 13.57 24.93 6.64
CA MET A 100 14.87 24.51 7.24
C MET A 100 15.80 23.73 6.29
N HIS A 101 15.44 23.33 5.05
CA HIS A 101 16.30 22.41 4.27
C HIS A 101 16.54 22.75 2.79
N LEU A 102 16.58 24.03 2.41
CA LEU A 102 16.98 24.41 1.04
C LEU A 102 17.81 25.69 0.91
N HIS A 103 18.68 25.96 1.88
CA HIS A 103 19.75 26.95 1.70
C HIS A 103 21.07 26.46 2.28
N ASP A 104 21.67 25.47 1.62
CA ASP A 104 23.14 25.36 1.62
C ASP A 104 23.60 24.69 0.32
N SER A 105 23.63 25.46 -0.76
CA SER A 105 24.39 25.13 -1.98
C SER A 105 24.57 26.38 -2.83
N THR A 106 25.11 27.44 -2.23
CA THR A 106 25.83 28.48 -2.99
C THR A 106 27.17 28.75 -2.32
N LYS A 107 28.19 28.07 -2.85
CA LYS A 107 29.57 28.50 -2.98
C LYS A 107 29.98 29.75 -2.19
N VAL A 108 30.87 29.58 -1.21
CA VAL A 108 32.04 30.46 -1.13
C VAL A 108 33.25 29.67 -0.65
N SER A 109 34.21 29.50 -1.54
CA SER A 109 35.58 29.17 -1.20
C SER A 109 36.15 30.41 -0.49
N SER A 110 36.64 30.27 0.73
CA SER A 110 37.53 31.28 1.29
C SER A 110 38.71 30.63 1.96
N THR A 111 39.84 30.80 1.29
CA THR A 111 41.18 30.42 1.68
C THR A 111 41.64 31.24 2.88
N LYS A 112 42.28 30.53 3.79
CA LYS A 112 43.10 30.96 4.92
C LYS A 112 44.08 32.10 4.60
N MET A 113 44.06 33.15 5.42
CA MET A 113 45.18 34.01 5.83
C MET A 113 44.84 34.57 7.22
#